data_AF-Q8VNK0-F1
#
_entry.id   AF-Q8VNK0-F1
#
_cell.length_a   1.000
_cell.length_b   1.000
_cell.length_c   1.000
_cell.angle_alpha   90.00
_cell.angle_beta   90.00
_cell.angle_gamma   90.00
#
_symmetry.space_group_name_H-M   'P 1'
#
loop_
_entity.id
_entity.type
_entity.pdbx_description
1 polymer ?
#
loop_
_entity_poly.entity_id
_entity_poly.type
_entity_poly.pdbx_seq_one_letter_code
_entity_poly.pdbx_strand_id
1 'polypeptide(L)'
;MKTLTTYAKFFTPISKITFLFCFLLGNIAEANIKKAKLENGLGVSRTLTYNFEGDTQMNVTSLQPAQIVFSKAKDNPDRTHIQSSEMGAKPNSLAPFNNWIDAQSPTIIGYSFEGFTCSTYPCPVMELPLLFYPNMDLTVTGSKADGGDIFKFKNPDNLGFAVQIGLGIKGISDWVPINKKDIHCQKLLMANFNSTENVVFMLRAKLHLLADFSSLSNDTIIEPMTIGLGNIKFNEWVSTKKSFFDTQYVVRDKGKISVLFRTPKIILKKAQRQCTLNASQRDIKVPLKSVKKRELEAQDEIKGGTFKLRVNCSDTKYNMVNGKWLFPSVKLTFTDENSTTNNGRNDLLRTQTGGGQATGVSLKIKRSNGNWVKYGKDSPEINNPGQFALQKQPSSAGGEQSAEEIFEVYYVKDQARGDLTEGKVTAAATFTMSYQ
;
A
#
# COMPACT_ATOMS: atom_id res chain seq x y z
N MET A 1 -33.83 4.50 -28.41
CA MET A 1 -34.43 5.76 -27.92
C MET A 1 -35.95 5.58 -27.81
N LYS A 2 -36.43 5.07 -26.68
CA LYS A 2 -37.80 5.20 -26.14
C LYS A 2 -37.77 4.56 -24.75
N THR A 3 -38.47 5.20 -23.81
CA THR A 3 -38.70 4.85 -22.38
C THR A 3 -37.53 5.01 -21.40
N LEU A 4 -37.13 6.25 -21.15
CA LEU A 4 -36.50 6.70 -19.88
C LEU A 4 -37.30 7.84 -19.21
N THR A 5 -38.34 8.35 -19.88
CA THR A 5 -39.17 9.47 -19.43
C THR A 5 -40.29 9.11 -18.45
N THR A 6 -40.61 7.82 -18.27
CA THR A 6 -41.77 7.41 -17.45
C THR A 6 -41.46 7.36 -15.95
N TYR A 7 -40.19 7.21 -15.54
CA TYR A 7 -39.82 7.12 -14.11
C TYR A 7 -39.37 8.45 -13.48
N ALA A 8 -39.12 9.50 -14.28
CA ALA A 8 -38.60 10.78 -13.79
C ALA A 8 -39.60 11.62 -12.98
N LYS A 9 -40.89 11.24 -12.95
CA LYS A 9 -41.94 11.91 -12.17
C LYS A 9 -41.97 11.53 -10.69
N PHE A 10 -41.31 10.45 -10.28
CA PHE A 10 -41.32 9.97 -8.88
C PHE A 10 -40.05 10.30 -8.08
N PHE A 11 -39.06 10.94 -8.71
CA PHE A 11 -37.83 11.35 -8.02
C PHE A 11 -37.96 12.75 -7.43
N THR A 12 -37.73 12.87 -6.13
CA THR A 12 -37.59 14.15 -5.42
C THR A 12 -36.41 14.96 -5.99
N PRO A 13 -36.39 16.30 -5.87
CA PRO A 13 -35.32 17.15 -6.42
C PRO A 13 -33.92 16.71 -5.94
N ILE A 14 -33.81 16.29 -4.68
CA ILE A 14 -32.57 15.79 -4.07
C ILE A 14 -32.11 14.51 -4.78
N SER A 15 -33.01 13.57 -5.03
CA SER A 15 -32.68 12.32 -5.71
C SER A 15 -32.32 12.48 -7.19
N LYS A 16 -32.81 13.53 -7.87
CA LYS A 16 -32.36 13.89 -9.23
C LYS A 16 -30.92 14.44 -9.22
N ILE A 17 -30.57 15.23 -8.20
CA ILE A 17 -29.21 15.74 -8.01
C ILE A 17 -28.25 14.60 -7.67
N THR A 18 -28.65 13.65 -6.80
CA THR A 18 -27.84 12.47 -6.48
C THR A 18 -27.66 11.55 -7.69
N PHE A 19 -28.68 11.35 -8.52
CA PHE A 19 -28.56 10.54 -9.73
C PHE A 19 -27.66 11.21 -10.80
N LEU A 20 -27.73 12.54 -10.93
CA LEU A 20 -26.83 13.31 -11.80
C LEU A 20 -25.39 13.31 -11.26
N PHE A 21 -25.19 13.40 -9.94
CA PHE A 21 -23.87 13.28 -9.30
C PHE A 21 -23.28 11.88 -9.40
N CYS A 22 -24.08 10.82 -9.32
CA CYS A 22 -23.61 9.44 -9.53
C CYS A 22 -23.18 9.18 -10.99
N PHE A 23 -23.83 9.83 -11.98
CA PHE A 23 -23.39 9.75 -13.38
C PHE A 23 -22.20 10.67 -13.70
N LEU A 24 -22.02 11.79 -12.99
CA LEU A 24 -20.91 12.72 -13.18
C LEU A 24 -19.63 12.34 -12.38
N LEU A 25 -19.75 11.55 -11.31
CA LEU A 25 -18.61 11.03 -10.53
C LEU A 25 -18.12 9.66 -11.02
N GLY A 26 -18.87 8.99 -11.91
CA GLY A 26 -18.32 7.92 -12.70
C GLY A 26 -17.43 8.52 -13.77
N ASN A 27 -16.11 8.47 -13.59
CA ASN A 27 -15.19 8.63 -14.72
C ASN A 27 -15.51 7.51 -15.71
N ILE A 28 -16.42 7.75 -16.66
CA ILE A 28 -16.57 6.90 -17.83
C ILE A 28 -15.28 7.14 -18.60
N ALA A 29 -14.29 6.27 -18.40
CA ALA A 29 -13.05 6.34 -19.15
C ALA A 29 -13.42 6.31 -20.64
N GLU A 30 -13.15 7.39 -21.36
CA GLU A 30 -13.39 7.43 -22.81
C GLU A 30 -12.54 6.33 -23.44
N ALA A 31 -13.17 5.38 -24.12
CA ALA A 31 -12.47 4.25 -24.72
C ALA A 31 -11.83 4.70 -26.03
N ASN A 32 -10.50 4.78 -26.06
CA ASN A 32 -9.72 5.03 -27.27
C ASN A 32 -9.05 3.72 -27.71
N ILE A 33 -9.91 2.76 -28.05
CA ILE A 33 -9.52 1.42 -28.52
C ILE A 33 -9.30 1.50 -30.03
N LYS A 34 -8.11 1.10 -30.51
CA LYS A 34 -7.79 1.09 -31.94
C LYS A 34 -8.69 0.07 -32.64
N LYS A 35 -9.37 0.51 -33.70
CA LYS A 35 -10.13 -0.35 -34.63
C LYS A 35 -9.40 -0.41 -35.96
N ALA A 36 -9.40 -1.57 -36.62
CA ALA A 36 -8.78 -1.69 -37.93
C ALA A 36 -9.72 -1.18 -39.03
N LYS A 37 -9.14 -0.61 -40.08
CA LYS A 37 -9.83 -0.34 -41.34
C LYS A 37 -9.60 -1.51 -42.29
N LEU A 38 -10.66 -1.95 -42.94
CA LEU A 38 -10.59 -2.97 -43.98
C LEU A 38 -10.21 -2.33 -45.32
N GLU A 39 -9.16 -2.85 -45.93
CA GLU A 39 -8.76 -2.59 -47.31
C GLU A 39 -8.90 -3.88 -48.14
N ASN A 40 -9.65 -3.79 -49.24
CA ASN A 40 -9.85 -4.91 -50.15
C ASN A 40 -8.89 -4.78 -51.34
N GLY A 41 -8.05 -5.80 -51.56
CA GLY A 41 -7.27 -5.88 -52.79
C GLY A 41 -8.17 -6.14 -54.00
N LEU A 42 -8.04 -5.34 -55.06
CA LEU A 42 -8.69 -5.57 -56.35
C LEU A 42 -7.89 -6.61 -57.15
N GLY A 43 -8.42 -7.82 -57.33
CA GLY A 43 -7.78 -8.90 -58.10
C GLY A 43 -8.49 -10.27 -57.97
N VAL A 44 -8.02 -11.26 -58.75
CA VAL A 44 -8.58 -12.64 -58.80
C VAL A 44 -8.32 -13.43 -57.51
N SER A 45 -7.20 -13.16 -56.83
CA SER A 45 -6.93 -13.62 -55.46
C SER A 45 -7.46 -12.59 -54.47
N ARG A 46 -8.47 -12.95 -53.67
CA ARG A 46 -9.04 -12.06 -52.65
C ARG A 46 -8.08 -11.93 -51.47
N THR A 47 -7.49 -10.75 -51.29
CA THR A 47 -6.73 -10.43 -50.07
C THR A 47 -7.48 -9.35 -49.29
N LEU A 48 -7.83 -9.67 -48.05
CA LEU A 48 -8.46 -8.76 -47.10
C LEU A 48 -7.42 -8.30 -46.09
N THR A 49 -7.12 -7.00 -46.10
CA THR A 49 -6.13 -6.40 -45.20
C THR A 49 -6.81 -5.55 -44.14
N TYR A 50 -6.58 -5.87 -42.88
CA TYR A 50 -7.05 -5.10 -41.74
C TYR A 50 -5.90 -4.26 -41.19
N ASN A 51 -5.99 -2.94 -41.33
CA ASN A 51 -4.96 -2.01 -40.88
C ASN A 51 -5.41 -1.26 -39.63
N PHE A 52 -4.71 -1.47 -38.51
CA PHE A 52 -4.78 -0.57 -37.38
C PHE A 52 -3.94 0.67 -37.68
N GLU A 53 -4.62 1.78 -37.94
CA GLU A 53 -4.01 3.06 -38.27
C GLU A 53 -4.05 4.02 -37.08
N GLY A 54 -3.27 5.09 -37.19
CA GLY A 54 -3.21 6.13 -36.17
C GLY A 54 -2.36 5.75 -34.97
N ASP A 55 -1.75 6.77 -34.37
CA ASP A 55 -1.04 6.65 -33.12
C ASP A 55 -1.99 6.97 -31.97
N THR A 56 -1.95 6.14 -30.93
CA THR A 56 -2.69 6.38 -29.69
C THR A 56 -1.72 6.48 -28.52
N GLN A 57 -2.20 7.06 -27.42
CA GLN A 57 -1.37 7.32 -26.26
C GLN A 57 -2.04 6.78 -25.00
N MET A 58 -1.34 5.88 -24.32
CA MET A 58 -1.70 5.40 -22.99
C MET A 58 -1.03 6.28 -21.95
N ASN A 59 -1.76 7.27 -21.47
CA ASN A 59 -1.33 8.13 -20.37
C ASN A 59 -1.79 7.51 -19.06
N VAL A 60 -0.86 7.00 -18.26
CA VAL A 60 -1.19 6.38 -16.98
C VAL A 60 -0.72 7.29 -15.87
N THR A 61 -1.64 7.62 -14.96
CA THR A 61 -1.32 8.41 -13.76
C THR A 61 -1.50 7.55 -12.53
N SER A 62 -0.62 7.72 -11.55
CA SER A 62 -0.79 7.13 -10.22
C SER A 62 -2.13 7.55 -9.61
N LEU A 63 -2.87 6.58 -9.05
CA LEU A 63 -4.08 6.87 -8.27
C LEU A 63 -3.78 7.58 -6.96
N GLN A 64 -2.55 7.47 -6.47
CA GLN A 64 -2.08 8.16 -5.28
C GLN A 64 -1.26 9.37 -5.74
N PRO A 65 -1.73 10.62 -5.54
CA PRO A 65 -1.08 11.80 -6.11
C PRO A 65 0.27 12.10 -5.46
N ALA A 66 0.48 11.70 -4.20
CA ALA A 66 1.77 11.77 -3.53
C ALA A 66 2.13 10.48 -2.77
N GLN A 67 3.43 10.27 -2.63
CA GLN A 67 4.08 9.20 -1.88
C GLN A 67 5.06 9.85 -0.91
N ILE A 68 4.99 9.50 0.36
CA ILE A 68 5.94 9.97 1.38
C ILE A 68 6.71 8.74 1.87
N VAL A 69 8.02 8.84 2.02
CA VAL A 69 8.84 7.73 2.52
C VAL A 69 9.84 8.23 3.54
N PHE A 70 9.86 7.59 4.71
CA PHE A 70 10.82 7.88 5.77
C PHE A 70 12.00 6.93 5.74
N SER A 71 13.19 7.44 6.04
CA SER A 71 14.44 6.66 6.09
C SER A 71 14.36 5.40 6.95
N LYS A 72 13.83 5.52 8.18
CA LYS A 72 13.71 4.40 9.13
C LYS A 72 12.66 3.34 8.74
N ALA A 73 11.76 3.65 7.81
CA ALA A 73 10.75 2.69 7.36
C ALA A 73 11.31 1.60 6.44
N LYS A 74 12.51 1.83 5.85
CA LYS A 74 13.24 0.82 5.05
C LYS A 74 13.72 -0.36 5.90
N ASP A 75 14.09 -0.09 7.16
CA ASP A 75 14.64 -1.08 8.09
C ASP A 75 13.54 -1.81 8.88
N ASN A 76 12.27 -1.48 8.67
CA ASN A 76 11.14 -2.12 9.32
C ASN A 76 10.77 -3.44 8.61
N PRO A 77 10.85 -4.61 9.28
CA PRO A 77 10.53 -5.90 8.68
C PRO A 77 9.04 -6.08 8.36
N ASP A 78 8.13 -5.33 9.01
CA ASP A 78 6.69 -5.33 8.68
C ASP A 78 6.33 -4.15 7.77
N ARG A 79 6.23 -4.46 6.48
CA ARG A 79 5.98 -3.52 5.38
C ARG A 79 4.48 -3.24 5.14
N THR A 80 3.61 -3.79 5.99
CA THR A 80 2.15 -3.87 5.75
C THR A 80 1.30 -2.88 6.54
N HIS A 81 1.91 -1.95 7.29
CA HIS A 81 1.15 -0.96 8.09
C HIS A 81 1.66 0.48 8.07
N ILE A 82 2.28 0.94 6.97
CA ILE A 82 2.82 2.32 6.89
C ILE A 82 1.74 3.26 6.31
N GLN A 83 1.22 4.24 7.08
CA GLN A 83 0.06 5.10 6.72
C GLN A 83 0.40 6.56 6.34
N SER A 84 -0.11 7.04 5.19
CA SER A 84 0.09 8.43 4.72
C SER A 84 -0.75 9.44 5.50
N SER A 85 -0.30 10.69 5.51
CA SER A 85 -1.06 11.83 6.03
C SER A 85 -2.05 12.46 5.05
N GLU A 86 -2.14 11.92 3.84
CA GLU A 86 -3.18 12.32 2.91
C GLU A 86 -4.55 11.77 3.37
N MET A 87 -5.55 12.65 3.34
CA MET A 87 -6.91 12.32 3.75
C MET A 87 -7.48 11.26 2.81
N GLY A 88 -7.81 10.07 3.32
CA GLY A 88 -8.32 8.95 2.53
C GLY A 88 -7.26 7.98 1.99
N ALA A 89 -5.98 8.11 2.38
CA ALA A 89 -4.96 7.15 2.01
C ALA A 89 -5.20 5.77 2.66
N LYS A 90 -5.12 4.70 1.85
CA LYS A 90 -5.24 3.32 2.33
C LYS A 90 -4.03 2.95 3.24
N PRO A 91 -4.19 2.02 4.20
CA PRO A 91 -3.04 1.40 4.86
C PRO A 91 -2.02 0.92 3.81
N ASN A 92 -0.72 1.23 3.96
CA ASN A 92 0.39 0.96 3.03
C ASN A 92 0.69 1.96 1.92
N SER A 93 0.03 3.11 1.92
CA SER A 93 0.37 4.24 1.05
C SER A 93 1.77 4.83 1.27
N LEU A 94 2.53 4.36 2.26
CA LEU A 94 3.92 4.77 2.53
C LEU A 94 4.96 3.69 2.18
N ALA A 95 4.56 2.57 1.56
CA ALA A 95 5.47 1.51 1.12
C ALA A 95 5.66 1.45 -0.42
N PRO A 96 5.95 2.57 -1.13
CA PRO A 96 6.05 2.59 -2.59
C PRO A 96 7.21 1.75 -3.13
N PHE A 97 8.16 1.39 -2.25
CA PHE A 97 9.32 0.60 -2.59
C PHE A 97 9.06 -0.92 -2.63
N ASN A 98 7.94 -1.38 -2.04
CA ASN A 98 7.65 -2.80 -1.88
C ASN A 98 6.35 -3.24 -2.55
N ASN A 99 5.44 -2.32 -2.84
CA ASN A 99 4.15 -2.60 -3.48
C ASN A 99 4.00 -1.90 -4.84
N TRP A 100 3.14 -2.46 -5.69
CA TRP A 100 2.73 -1.83 -6.93
C TRP A 100 1.90 -0.57 -6.64
N ILE A 101 2.26 0.52 -7.30
CA ILE A 101 1.46 1.74 -7.38
C ILE A 101 0.30 1.44 -8.32
N ASP A 102 -0.91 1.50 -7.77
CA ASP A 102 -2.13 1.47 -8.58
C ASP A 102 -2.10 2.67 -9.52
N ALA A 103 -2.12 2.41 -10.81
CA ALA A 103 -2.08 3.43 -11.84
C ALA A 103 -3.26 3.19 -12.79
N GLN A 104 -3.94 4.28 -13.17
CA GLN A 104 -5.06 4.20 -14.11
C GLN A 104 -4.79 5.11 -15.29
N SER A 105 -5.21 4.64 -16.46
CA SER A 105 -5.35 5.50 -17.62
C SER A 105 -6.75 6.12 -17.60
N PRO A 106 -6.90 7.43 -17.84
CA PRO A 106 -8.21 8.06 -17.92
C PRO A 106 -9.02 7.57 -19.12
N THR A 107 -8.37 6.87 -20.07
CA THR A 107 -8.96 6.29 -21.26
C THR A 107 -8.66 4.80 -21.33
N ILE A 108 -9.63 4.01 -21.79
CA ILE A 108 -9.39 2.58 -22.04
C ILE A 108 -8.65 2.48 -23.38
N ILE A 109 -7.43 1.92 -23.36
CA ILE A 109 -6.57 1.80 -24.54
C ILE A 109 -6.36 0.33 -24.88
N GLY A 110 -6.37 0.02 -26.17
CA GLY A 110 -5.98 -1.29 -26.68
C GLY A 110 -6.46 -1.54 -28.11
N TYR A 111 -6.73 -2.80 -28.44
CA TYR A 111 -7.14 -3.22 -29.79
C TYR A 111 -8.54 -3.84 -29.77
N SER A 112 -9.36 -3.48 -30.76
CA SER A 112 -10.63 -4.13 -31.04
C SER A 112 -10.53 -4.92 -32.33
N PHE A 113 -10.99 -6.17 -32.29
CA PHE A 113 -11.12 -7.03 -33.48
C PHE A 113 -12.57 -7.06 -33.99
N GLU A 114 -13.43 -6.18 -33.47
CA GLU A 114 -14.79 -6.00 -33.95
C GLU A 114 -14.78 -5.64 -35.44
N GLY A 115 -15.63 -6.33 -36.22
CA GLY A 115 -15.74 -6.13 -37.67
C GLY A 115 -14.77 -6.97 -38.51
N PHE A 116 -13.91 -7.78 -37.87
CA PHE A 116 -13.07 -8.74 -38.60
C PHE A 116 -13.96 -9.89 -39.06
N THR A 117 -14.21 -9.98 -40.36
CA THR A 117 -15.06 -11.02 -40.95
C THR A 117 -14.24 -12.05 -41.69
N CYS A 118 -14.72 -13.29 -41.66
CA CYS A 118 -14.09 -14.42 -42.33
C CYS A 118 -15.15 -15.24 -43.06
N SER A 119 -14.83 -15.65 -44.29
CA SER A 119 -15.67 -16.42 -45.20
C SER A 119 -15.10 -17.80 -45.50
N THR A 120 -13.93 -18.15 -44.96
CA THR A 120 -13.30 -19.47 -45.07
C THR A 120 -13.71 -20.36 -43.89
N TYR A 121 -13.79 -21.68 -44.11
CA TYR A 121 -14.11 -22.64 -43.04
C TYR A 121 -13.05 -23.76 -42.96
N PRO A 122 -12.42 -23.99 -41.79
CA PRO A 122 -12.48 -23.17 -40.58
C PRO A 122 -11.76 -21.82 -40.78
N CYS A 123 -12.21 -20.79 -40.05
CA CYS A 123 -11.52 -19.50 -40.03
C CYS A 123 -10.15 -19.64 -39.35
N PRO A 124 -9.10 -19.00 -39.89
CA PRO A 124 -7.79 -19.01 -39.24
C PRO A 124 -7.83 -18.23 -37.93
N VAL A 125 -7.08 -18.68 -36.92
CA VAL A 125 -6.86 -17.91 -35.69
C VAL A 125 -5.73 -16.92 -35.94
N MET A 126 -5.93 -15.66 -35.55
CA MET A 126 -4.90 -14.63 -35.68
C MET A 126 -3.88 -14.78 -34.56
N GLU A 127 -2.63 -15.00 -34.94
CA GLU A 127 -1.50 -15.07 -34.02
C GLU A 127 -0.70 -13.78 -34.12
N LEU A 128 -0.95 -12.85 -33.20
CA LEU A 128 -0.39 -11.50 -33.25
C LEU A 128 0.67 -11.36 -32.15
N PRO A 129 1.98 -11.46 -32.47
CA PRO A 129 3.04 -11.28 -31.48
C PRO A 129 3.03 -9.83 -31.03
N LEU A 130 2.63 -9.60 -29.76
CA LEU A 130 2.65 -8.26 -29.19
C LEU A 130 4.06 -7.95 -28.70
N LEU A 131 4.57 -6.82 -29.17
CA LEU A 131 5.92 -6.34 -28.91
C LEU A 131 5.86 -5.01 -28.19
N PHE A 132 6.68 -4.91 -27.16
CA PHE A 132 6.97 -3.65 -26.50
C PHE A 132 8.38 -3.20 -26.90
N TYR A 133 8.48 -1.95 -27.30
CA TYR A 133 9.73 -1.29 -27.66
C TYR A 133 10.06 -0.26 -26.59
N PRO A 134 10.91 -0.60 -25.59
CA PRO A 134 11.30 0.34 -24.54
C PRO A 134 11.94 1.60 -25.13
N ASN A 135 11.70 2.73 -24.49
CA ASN A 135 12.33 3.98 -24.87
C ASN A 135 13.86 3.90 -24.62
N MET A 136 14.66 4.30 -25.61
CA MET A 136 16.13 4.20 -25.55
C MET A 136 16.75 5.05 -24.44
N ASP A 137 16.08 6.14 -24.08
CA ASP A 137 16.45 7.08 -23.02
C ASP A 137 16.35 6.52 -21.59
N LEU A 138 15.74 5.34 -21.42
CA LEU A 138 15.62 4.69 -20.13
C LEU A 138 16.95 4.05 -19.74
N THR A 139 17.51 4.43 -18.59
CA THR A 139 18.78 3.87 -18.12
C THR A 139 18.52 2.71 -17.17
N VAL A 140 19.02 1.51 -17.45
CA VAL A 140 18.92 0.37 -16.53
C VAL A 140 19.93 0.46 -15.39
N THR A 141 19.54 -0.03 -14.23
CA THR A 141 20.41 -0.10 -13.04
C THR A 141 21.31 -1.34 -13.02
N GLY A 142 20.98 -2.37 -13.80
CA GLY A 142 21.59 -3.70 -13.70
C GLY A 142 20.92 -4.60 -12.66
N SER A 143 20.01 -4.07 -11.85
CA SER A 143 19.19 -4.83 -10.90
C SER A 143 17.81 -5.16 -11.49
N LYS A 144 17.20 -6.24 -11.00
CA LYS A 144 15.85 -6.67 -11.41
C LYS A 144 14.88 -6.66 -10.24
N ALA A 145 13.60 -6.43 -10.54
CA ALA A 145 12.49 -6.58 -9.60
C ALA A 145 11.32 -7.27 -10.31
N ASP A 146 10.77 -8.31 -9.69
CA ASP A 146 9.58 -9.01 -10.19
C ASP A 146 9.72 -9.44 -11.67
N GLY A 147 10.93 -9.90 -12.05
CA GLY A 147 11.28 -10.35 -13.40
C GLY A 147 11.61 -9.25 -14.42
N GLY A 148 11.48 -7.97 -14.06
CA GLY A 148 11.77 -6.81 -14.93
C GLY A 148 13.00 -6.03 -14.53
N ASP A 149 13.49 -5.18 -15.44
CA ASP A 149 14.59 -4.28 -15.18
C ASP A 149 14.15 -3.11 -14.28
N ILE A 150 15.01 -2.69 -13.36
CA ILE A 150 14.83 -1.43 -12.63
C ILE A 150 15.51 -0.31 -13.43
N PHE A 151 14.73 0.71 -13.80
CA PHE A 151 15.18 1.89 -14.54
C PHE A 151 15.50 3.04 -13.60
N LYS A 152 16.56 3.81 -13.87
CA LYS A 152 16.92 5.02 -13.11
C LYS A 152 16.03 6.19 -13.51
N PHE A 153 15.64 7.00 -12.53
CA PHE A 153 15.17 8.35 -12.81
C PHE A 153 16.34 9.20 -13.33
N LYS A 154 16.06 10.11 -14.27
CA LYS A 154 17.07 11.06 -14.78
C LYS A 154 17.49 12.07 -13.70
N ASN A 155 16.54 12.50 -12.87
CA ASN A 155 16.78 13.34 -11.71
C ASN A 155 15.62 13.14 -10.70
N PRO A 156 15.89 12.72 -9.46
CA PRO A 156 17.20 12.36 -8.91
C PRO A 156 17.64 10.95 -9.32
N ASP A 157 18.95 10.72 -9.36
CA ASP A 157 19.57 9.46 -9.78
C ASP A 157 19.56 8.35 -8.70
N ASN A 158 19.22 8.73 -7.46
CA ASN A 158 19.08 7.85 -6.31
C ASN A 158 17.75 7.08 -6.27
N LEU A 159 16.90 7.26 -7.27
CA LEU A 159 15.65 6.53 -7.42
C LEU A 159 15.60 5.80 -8.75
N GLY A 160 14.86 4.71 -8.73
CA GLY A 160 14.48 3.95 -9.89
C GLY A 160 13.04 3.50 -9.82
N PHE A 161 12.61 2.83 -10.87
CA PHE A 161 11.28 2.28 -11.00
C PHE A 161 11.31 1.01 -11.84
N ALA A 162 10.41 0.08 -11.52
CA ALA A 162 10.11 -1.09 -12.33
C ALA A 162 8.65 -0.99 -12.80
N VAL A 163 8.34 -1.52 -13.97
CA VAL A 163 7.00 -1.40 -14.56
C VAL A 163 6.59 -2.72 -15.17
N GLN A 164 5.29 -3.01 -15.06
CA GLN A 164 4.65 -4.11 -15.76
C GLN A 164 3.47 -3.61 -16.59
N ILE A 165 3.33 -4.18 -17.78
CA ILE A 165 2.20 -3.95 -18.67
C ILE A 165 1.23 -5.12 -18.48
N GLY A 166 0.00 -4.80 -18.13
CA GLY A 166 -1.09 -5.75 -18.01
C GLY A 166 -1.83 -5.89 -19.33
N LEU A 167 -2.17 -7.12 -19.71
CA LEU A 167 -3.07 -7.41 -20.83
C LEU A 167 -4.37 -7.99 -20.28
N GLY A 168 -5.48 -7.30 -20.52
CA GLY A 168 -6.82 -7.72 -20.16
C GLY A 168 -7.56 -8.31 -21.36
N ILE A 169 -7.96 -9.58 -21.26
CA ILE A 169 -8.83 -10.26 -22.23
C ILE A 169 -9.85 -11.07 -21.43
N LYS A 170 -11.16 -10.87 -21.65
CA LYS A 170 -12.25 -11.58 -20.92
C LYS A 170 -12.15 -11.50 -19.38
N GLY A 171 -11.63 -10.39 -18.84
CA GLY A 171 -11.44 -10.23 -17.39
C GLY A 171 -10.24 -10.98 -16.81
N ILE A 172 -9.49 -11.74 -17.62
CA ILE A 172 -8.19 -12.31 -17.22
C ILE A 172 -7.13 -11.25 -17.46
N SER A 173 -6.35 -10.95 -16.42
CA SER A 173 -5.22 -10.01 -16.48
C SER A 173 -3.91 -10.78 -16.36
N ASP A 174 -3.00 -10.54 -17.29
CA ASP A 174 -1.64 -11.07 -17.26
C ASP A 174 -0.65 -9.93 -17.28
N TRP A 175 0.41 -10.01 -16.47
CA TRP A 175 1.33 -8.91 -16.21
C TRP A 175 2.73 -9.24 -16.72
N VAL A 176 3.20 -8.44 -17.67
CA VAL A 176 4.50 -8.65 -18.30
C VAL A 176 5.49 -7.59 -17.83
N PRO A 177 6.64 -7.97 -17.25
CA PRO A 177 7.69 -7.03 -16.88
C PRO A 177 8.40 -6.43 -18.09
N ILE A 178 8.75 -5.15 -17.98
CA ILE A 178 9.54 -4.46 -19.00
C ILE A 178 11.04 -4.74 -18.78
N ASN A 179 11.73 -5.16 -19.83
CA ASN A 179 13.18 -5.35 -19.88
C ASN A 179 13.74 -4.53 -21.06
N LYS A 180 14.89 -3.85 -20.89
CA LYS A 180 15.48 -2.98 -21.94
C LYS A 180 16.07 -3.78 -23.10
N LYS A 181 16.68 -4.92 -22.79
CA LYS A 181 17.42 -5.74 -23.78
C LYS A 181 16.53 -6.74 -24.52
N ASP A 182 15.38 -7.09 -23.96
CA ASP A 182 14.48 -8.08 -24.55
C ASP A 182 13.42 -7.38 -25.40
N ILE A 183 13.74 -7.11 -26.68
CA ILE A 183 12.74 -6.75 -27.71
C ILE A 183 12.03 -8.03 -28.17
N HIS A 184 11.56 -8.84 -27.23
CA HIS A 184 11.00 -10.16 -27.52
C HIS A 184 9.54 -10.20 -27.13
N CYS A 185 8.78 -10.94 -27.95
CA CYS A 185 7.34 -11.14 -27.88
C CYS A 185 6.86 -11.19 -26.42
N GLN A 186 6.24 -10.10 -25.97
CA GLN A 186 5.77 -9.98 -24.60
C GLN A 186 4.57 -10.89 -24.35
N LYS A 187 3.78 -11.16 -25.40
CA LYS A 187 2.70 -12.15 -25.39
C LYS A 187 2.21 -12.43 -26.81
N LEU A 188 1.90 -13.68 -27.13
CA LEU A 188 1.18 -13.99 -28.37
C LEU A 188 -0.31 -13.73 -28.15
N LEU A 189 -0.85 -12.75 -28.85
CA LEU A 189 -2.28 -12.46 -28.81
C LEU A 189 -3.01 -13.37 -29.78
N MET A 190 -3.91 -14.20 -29.23
CA MET A 190 -4.83 -15.03 -30.00
C MET A 190 -6.13 -14.26 -30.20
N ALA A 191 -6.42 -13.88 -31.44
CA ALA A 191 -7.67 -13.21 -31.79
C ALA A 191 -8.46 -14.04 -32.81
N ASN A 192 -9.78 -14.07 -32.65
CA ASN A 192 -10.68 -14.80 -33.55
C ASN A 192 -11.42 -13.82 -34.46
N PHE A 193 -11.65 -14.23 -35.71
CA PHE A 193 -12.60 -13.55 -36.58
C PHE A 193 -14.01 -13.64 -36.00
N ASN A 194 -14.85 -12.67 -36.35
CA ASN A 194 -16.22 -12.51 -35.86
C ASN A 194 -16.31 -12.34 -34.33
N SER A 195 -15.21 -11.95 -33.69
CA SER A 195 -15.17 -11.63 -32.26
C SER A 195 -15.55 -10.17 -32.00
N THR A 196 -16.22 -9.93 -30.88
CA THR A 196 -16.49 -8.59 -30.34
C THR A 196 -15.56 -8.24 -29.18
N GLU A 197 -14.52 -9.04 -28.96
CA GLU A 197 -13.62 -8.90 -27.82
C GLU A 197 -12.61 -7.78 -28.05
N ASN A 198 -12.34 -7.05 -26.97
CA ASN A 198 -11.30 -6.04 -26.92
C ASN A 198 -10.14 -6.54 -26.06
N VAL A 199 -8.94 -6.22 -26.52
CA VAL A 199 -7.72 -6.34 -25.71
C VAL A 199 -7.49 -5.00 -25.07
N VAL A 200 -7.36 -4.97 -23.75
CA VAL A 200 -7.15 -3.73 -22.99
C VAL A 200 -5.78 -3.76 -22.33
N PHE A 201 -5.05 -2.66 -22.41
CA PHE A 201 -3.76 -2.50 -21.73
C PHE A 201 -3.93 -1.82 -20.37
N MET A 202 -3.15 -2.32 -19.40
CA MET A 202 -3.04 -1.78 -18.05
C MET A 202 -1.55 -1.56 -17.74
N LEU A 203 -1.27 -0.72 -16.75
CA LEU A 203 0.11 -0.45 -16.33
C LEU A 203 0.15 -0.38 -14.81
N ARG A 204 1.19 -0.97 -14.22
CA ARG A 204 1.52 -0.79 -12.81
C ARG A 204 3.01 -0.53 -12.66
N ALA A 205 3.37 0.33 -11.72
CA ALA A 205 4.76 0.72 -11.47
C ALA A 205 5.14 0.49 -10.01
N LYS A 206 6.40 0.21 -9.75
CA LYS A 206 6.97 0.04 -8.41
C LYS A 206 8.19 0.95 -8.32
N LEU A 207 8.32 1.71 -7.24
CA LEU A 207 9.48 2.57 -7.04
C LEU A 207 10.61 1.77 -6.39
N HIS A 208 11.86 2.17 -6.61
CA HIS A 208 13.05 1.54 -6.06
C HIS A 208 14.02 2.62 -5.60
N LEU A 209 14.54 2.49 -4.37
CA LEU A 209 15.58 3.39 -3.89
C LEU A 209 16.92 2.77 -4.28
N LEU A 210 17.75 3.53 -5.00
CA LEU A 210 19.01 3.07 -5.56
C LEU A 210 20.21 3.44 -4.67
N ALA A 211 20.06 4.46 -3.83
CA ALA A 211 21.04 4.84 -2.82
C ALA A 211 20.51 4.54 -1.42
N ASP A 212 21.37 4.60 -0.40
CA ASP A 212 20.88 4.47 0.96
C ASP A 212 20.26 5.79 1.45
N PHE A 213 19.23 5.73 2.31
CA PHE A 213 18.63 6.93 2.87
C PHE A 213 19.64 7.76 3.69
N SER A 214 20.67 7.11 4.23
CA SER A 214 21.78 7.75 4.94
C SER A 214 22.57 8.72 4.05
N SER A 215 22.60 8.51 2.72
CA SER A 215 23.30 9.38 1.77
C SER A 215 22.49 10.60 1.35
N LEU A 216 21.21 10.70 1.72
CA LEU A 216 20.43 11.93 1.53
C LEU A 216 20.96 12.99 2.51
N SER A 217 21.27 14.20 2.04
CA SER A 217 21.71 15.29 2.92
C SER A 217 20.52 15.86 3.72
N ASN A 218 19.38 16.07 3.06
CA ASN A 218 18.14 16.62 3.60
C ASN A 218 16.90 15.88 3.06
N ASP A 219 15.71 16.28 3.53
CA ASP A 219 14.44 15.90 2.89
C ASP A 219 14.47 16.25 1.40
N THR A 220 14.06 15.32 0.55
CA THR A 220 14.07 15.48 -0.91
C THR A 220 12.64 15.41 -1.43
N ILE A 221 12.24 16.41 -2.21
CA ILE A 221 10.96 16.44 -2.90
C ILE A 221 11.21 16.26 -4.38
N ILE A 222 10.45 15.36 -4.98
CA ILE A 222 10.51 15.04 -6.40
C ILE A 222 9.13 15.27 -6.93
N GLU A 223 9.03 16.30 -7.77
CA GLU A 223 7.76 16.65 -8.37
C GLU A 223 7.33 15.59 -9.39
N PRO A 224 6.01 15.42 -9.60
CA PRO A 224 5.47 14.52 -10.62
C PRO A 224 6.11 14.78 -11.98
N MET A 225 6.54 13.71 -12.66
CA MET A 225 7.09 13.80 -14.01
C MET A 225 6.45 12.76 -14.93
N THR A 226 6.44 13.06 -16.23
CA THR A 226 5.97 12.12 -17.24
C THR A 226 7.15 11.40 -17.87
N ILE A 227 7.14 10.08 -17.77
CA ILE A 227 8.16 9.19 -18.32
C ILE A 227 7.58 8.47 -19.53
N GLY A 228 8.18 8.67 -20.71
CA GLY A 228 7.86 7.87 -21.89
C GLY A 228 8.53 6.49 -21.78
N LEU A 229 7.73 5.45 -21.54
CA LEU A 229 8.24 4.10 -21.32
C LEU A 229 8.61 3.38 -22.60
N GLY A 230 7.90 3.65 -23.70
CA GLY A 230 8.09 2.96 -24.97
C GLY A 230 6.81 2.89 -25.78
N ASN A 231 6.79 1.97 -26.75
CA ASN A 231 5.67 1.78 -27.65
C ASN A 231 5.23 0.31 -27.68
N ILE A 232 3.92 0.07 -27.71
CA ILE A 232 3.34 -1.24 -28.02
C ILE A 232 2.96 -1.28 -29.50
N LYS A 233 3.31 -2.38 -30.17
CA LYS A 233 2.86 -2.75 -31.53
C LYS A 233 2.73 -4.27 -31.62
N PHE A 234 2.10 -4.77 -32.67
CA PHE A 234 2.24 -6.17 -33.06
C PHE A 234 2.81 -6.30 -34.48
N ASN A 235 3.44 -7.44 -34.77
CA ASN A 235 3.96 -7.74 -36.11
C ASN A 235 2.83 -8.07 -37.09
N GLU A 236 3.05 -7.77 -38.37
CA GLU A 236 2.13 -8.19 -39.43
C GLU A 236 1.89 -9.71 -39.36
N TRP A 237 0.62 -10.09 -39.37
CA TRP A 237 0.21 -11.48 -39.46
C TRP A 237 -0.49 -11.72 -40.79
N VAL A 238 -0.17 -12.85 -41.42
CA VAL A 238 -0.70 -13.26 -42.71
C VAL A 238 -1.22 -14.68 -42.57
N SER A 239 -2.49 -14.91 -42.89
CA SER A 239 -3.07 -16.25 -42.89
C SER A 239 -2.46 -17.11 -43.99
N THR A 240 -2.24 -18.39 -43.70
CA THR A 240 -1.85 -19.38 -44.71
C THR A 240 -3.00 -19.63 -45.71
N LYS A 241 -2.71 -19.61 -47.01
CA LYS A 241 -3.64 -20.05 -48.06
C LYS A 241 -3.59 -21.57 -48.20
N LYS A 242 -4.73 -22.25 -48.33
CA LYS A 242 -4.78 -23.69 -48.65
C LYS A 242 -4.92 -23.94 -50.15
N SER A 243 -5.51 -23.00 -50.89
CA SER A 243 -5.72 -23.02 -52.33
C SER A 243 -5.53 -21.63 -52.96
N PHE A 244 -5.33 -21.58 -54.27
CA PHE A 244 -5.18 -20.33 -55.04
C PHE A 244 -6.42 -19.42 -54.95
N PHE A 245 -7.61 -20.00 -54.81
CA PHE A 245 -8.88 -19.27 -54.71
C PHE A 245 -9.24 -18.84 -53.27
N ASP A 246 -8.45 -19.24 -52.28
CA ASP A 246 -8.73 -18.90 -50.89
C ASP A 246 -8.47 -17.43 -50.62
N THR A 247 -9.30 -16.87 -49.76
CA THR A 247 -9.10 -15.51 -49.27
C THR A 247 -7.90 -15.47 -48.33
N GLN A 248 -6.95 -14.58 -48.59
CA GLN A 248 -5.85 -14.29 -47.65
C GLN A 248 -6.26 -13.18 -46.72
N TYR A 249 -6.04 -13.38 -45.43
CA TYR A 249 -6.22 -12.38 -44.41
C TYR A 249 -4.85 -11.84 -44.01
N VAL A 250 -4.74 -10.51 -43.95
CA VAL A 250 -3.55 -9.81 -43.50
C VAL A 250 -3.96 -8.83 -42.41
N VAL A 251 -3.24 -8.83 -41.28
CA VAL A 251 -3.49 -7.92 -40.16
C VAL A 251 -2.22 -7.14 -39.88
N ARG A 252 -2.32 -5.80 -39.91
CA ARG A 252 -1.19 -4.87 -39.77
C ARG A 252 -1.45 -3.84 -38.70
N ASP A 253 -0.43 -3.51 -37.92
CA ASP A 253 -0.39 -2.29 -37.11
C ASP A 253 0.52 -1.26 -37.77
N LYS A 254 -0.08 -0.34 -38.53
CA LYS A 254 0.64 0.77 -39.17
C LYS A 254 0.94 1.90 -38.18
N GLY A 255 0.24 1.94 -37.04
CA GLY A 255 0.45 2.94 -35.99
C GLY A 255 1.24 2.43 -34.81
N LYS A 256 1.10 3.09 -33.65
CA LYS A 256 1.69 2.65 -32.37
C LYS A 256 0.83 3.06 -31.17
N ILE A 257 1.01 2.37 -30.05
CA ILE A 257 0.49 2.82 -28.75
C ILE A 257 1.68 3.32 -27.92
N SER A 258 1.81 4.64 -27.77
CA SER A 258 2.83 5.24 -26.92
C SER A 258 2.44 5.08 -25.45
N VAL A 259 3.32 4.52 -24.61
CA VAL A 259 3.06 4.32 -23.18
C VAL A 259 3.78 5.38 -22.38
N LEU A 260 3.03 6.21 -21.65
CA LEU A 260 3.56 7.23 -20.76
C LEU A 260 3.08 7.01 -19.34
N PHE A 261 4.00 7.11 -18.40
CA PHE A 261 3.73 7.01 -16.97
C PHE A 261 3.98 8.35 -16.31
N ARG A 262 2.94 8.93 -15.71
CA ARG A 262 3.04 10.10 -14.84
C ARG A 262 3.24 9.65 -13.40
N THR A 263 4.43 9.92 -12.86
CA THR A 263 4.79 9.54 -11.51
C THR A 263 4.01 10.37 -10.48
N PRO A 264 3.75 9.82 -9.28
CA PRO A 264 3.27 10.63 -8.18
C PRO A 264 4.35 11.61 -7.72
N LYS A 265 3.96 12.59 -6.90
CA LYS A 265 4.92 13.39 -6.13
C LYS A 265 5.60 12.47 -5.11
N ILE A 266 6.92 12.49 -5.01
CA ILE A 266 7.66 11.66 -4.06
C ILE A 266 8.34 12.56 -3.04
N ILE A 267 8.15 12.28 -1.76
CA ILE A 267 8.74 13.03 -0.65
C ILE A 267 9.57 12.07 0.18
N LEU A 268 10.88 12.13 0.04
CA LEU A 268 11.83 11.37 0.84
C LEU A 268 12.15 12.19 2.11
N LYS A 269 11.79 11.64 3.27
CA LYS A 269 12.03 12.23 4.59
C LYS A 269 13.23 11.56 5.24
N LYS A 270 14.31 12.33 5.45
CA LYS A 270 15.56 11.81 6.03
C LYS A 270 15.41 11.54 7.53
N ALA A 271 14.71 12.42 8.23
CA ALA A 271 14.45 12.27 9.66
C ALA A 271 12.98 11.96 9.88
N GLN A 272 12.70 11.20 10.94
CA GLN A 272 11.36 11.04 11.50
C GLN A 272 11.33 11.79 12.83
N ARG A 273 10.24 12.51 13.08
CA ARG A 273 9.92 13.13 14.37
C ARG A 273 10.04 12.08 15.46
N GLN A 274 10.93 12.34 16.40
CA GLN A 274 11.10 11.51 17.58
C GLN A 274 10.28 12.09 18.72
N CYS A 275 9.78 11.23 19.58
CA CYS A 275 9.25 11.66 20.84
C CYS A 275 10.31 11.49 21.94
N THR A 276 10.16 12.23 23.02
CA THR A 276 11.06 12.22 24.17
C THR A 276 10.26 11.94 25.43
N LEU A 277 10.89 11.19 26.34
CA LEU A 277 10.42 11.06 27.71
C LEU A 277 11.07 12.13 28.57
N ASN A 278 10.24 12.92 29.24
CA ASN A 278 10.70 13.81 30.29
C ASN A 278 11.33 12.99 31.42
N ALA A 279 12.28 13.57 32.17
CA ALA A 279 12.99 12.85 33.24
C ALA A 279 12.04 12.19 34.26
N SER A 280 10.95 12.86 34.63
CA SER A 280 9.92 12.34 35.54
C SER A 280 9.10 11.16 35.00
N GLN A 281 9.21 10.86 33.71
CA GLN A 281 8.51 9.77 33.04
C GLN A 281 9.41 8.57 32.77
N ARG A 282 10.73 8.68 33.04
CA ARG A 282 11.68 7.57 32.88
C ARG A 282 11.59 6.56 34.02
N ASP A 283 11.28 7.04 35.22
CA ASP A 283 11.26 6.22 36.43
C ASP A 283 10.01 6.58 37.26
N ILE A 284 8.92 5.86 37.00
CA ILE A 284 7.59 6.17 37.54
C ILE A 284 7.37 5.35 38.82
N LYS A 285 7.45 6.02 39.97
CA LYS A 285 7.12 5.40 41.27
C LYS A 285 5.61 5.49 41.51
N VAL A 286 4.97 4.34 41.67
CA VAL A 286 3.54 4.24 41.95
C VAL A 286 3.33 3.86 43.42
N PRO A 287 3.01 4.82 44.31
CA PRO A 287 2.67 4.48 45.67
C PRO A 287 1.35 3.71 45.69
N LEU A 288 1.38 2.49 46.23
CA LEU A 288 0.20 1.67 46.36
C LEU A 288 -0.44 1.86 47.73
N LYS A 289 -1.77 2.00 47.76
CA LYS A 289 -2.55 2.06 49.00
C LYS A 289 -2.48 0.72 49.71
N SER A 290 -2.28 0.75 51.02
CA SER A 290 -2.36 -0.46 51.85
C SER A 290 -3.75 -1.09 51.76
N VAL A 291 -3.79 -2.41 51.54
CA VAL A 291 -5.01 -3.21 51.45
C VAL A 291 -5.02 -4.23 52.57
N LYS A 292 -6.17 -4.40 53.23
CA LYS A 292 -6.30 -5.44 54.26
C LYS A 292 -6.41 -6.80 53.60
N LYS A 293 -5.71 -7.81 54.14
CA LYS A 293 -5.78 -9.19 53.66
C LYS A 293 -7.22 -9.68 53.51
N ARG A 294 -8.07 -9.48 54.53
CA ARG A 294 -9.49 -9.86 54.51
C ARG A 294 -10.28 -9.28 53.33
N GLU A 295 -9.93 -8.08 52.87
CA GLU A 295 -10.60 -7.46 51.71
C GLU A 295 -10.18 -8.16 50.41
N LEU A 296 -8.89 -8.47 50.25
CA LEU A 296 -8.36 -9.20 49.10
C LEU A 296 -8.75 -10.68 49.09
N GLU A 297 -9.07 -11.26 50.24
CA GLU A 297 -9.68 -12.59 50.32
C GLU A 297 -11.11 -12.58 49.75
N ALA A 298 -11.87 -11.52 50.03
CA ALA A 298 -13.27 -11.38 49.62
C ALA A 298 -13.45 -10.89 48.17
N GLN A 299 -12.45 -10.23 47.59
CA GLN A 299 -12.50 -9.65 46.24
C GLN A 299 -11.43 -10.29 45.34
N ASP A 300 -11.68 -10.35 44.03
CA ASP A 300 -10.69 -10.88 43.10
C ASP A 300 -9.62 -9.86 42.70
N GLU A 301 -9.96 -8.57 42.75
CA GLU A 301 -9.06 -7.46 42.45
C GLU A 301 -9.37 -6.23 43.31
N ILE A 302 -8.32 -5.50 43.75
CA ILE A 302 -8.47 -4.25 44.51
C ILE A 302 -7.54 -3.19 43.93
N LYS A 303 -8.08 -2.01 43.58
CA LYS A 303 -7.29 -0.91 43.04
C LYS A 303 -6.31 -0.36 44.08
N GLY A 304 -5.01 -0.50 43.82
CA GLY A 304 -3.93 -0.04 44.67
C GLY A 304 -3.41 1.35 44.32
N GLY A 305 -3.43 1.75 43.05
CA GLY A 305 -2.87 3.04 42.63
C GLY A 305 -3.16 3.40 41.18
N THR A 306 -2.63 4.53 40.75
CA THR A 306 -2.73 5.02 39.37
C THR A 306 -1.46 5.74 38.97
N PHE A 307 -1.09 5.68 37.70
CA PHE A 307 -0.01 6.49 37.15
C PHE A 307 -0.35 6.95 35.73
N LYS A 308 0.29 8.03 35.31
CA LYS A 308 0.16 8.58 33.96
C LYS A 308 1.50 8.46 33.25
N LEU A 309 1.48 7.90 32.04
CA LEU A 309 2.62 7.94 31.13
C LEU A 309 2.32 8.97 30.04
N ARG A 310 3.22 9.94 29.89
CA ARG A 310 3.15 10.97 28.85
C ARG A 310 4.47 11.02 28.10
N VAL A 311 4.38 10.87 26.80
CA VAL A 311 5.50 10.97 25.87
C VAL A 311 5.36 12.27 25.11
N ASN A 312 6.40 13.10 25.16
CA ASN A 312 6.40 14.38 24.47
C ASN A 312 6.84 14.20 23.02
N CYS A 313 5.94 14.41 22.07
CA CYS A 313 6.26 14.42 20.66
C CYS A 313 6.28 15.86 20.13
N SER A 314 6.59 16.90 20.91
CA SER A 314 6.45 18.31 20.52
C SER A 314 7.55 18.86 19.62
N ASP A 315 8.59 18.07 19.30
CA ASP A 315 9.65 18.55 18.41
C ASP A 315 9.11 18.80 17.00
N THR A 316 8.90 20.07 16.66
CA THR A 316 8.41 20.53 15.36
C THR A 316 9.52 20.69 14.32
N LYS A 317 10.76 20.31 14.63
CA LYS A 317 11.88 20.46 13.69
C LYS A 317 11.74 19.57 12.43
N TYR A 318 11.02 18.45 12.53
CA TYR A 318 10.91 17.45 11.46
C TYR A 318 9.44 17.14 11.11
N ASN A 319 9.25 16.52 9.94
CA ASN A 319 7.99 15.88 9.53
C ASN A 319 6.80 16.81 9.27
N MET A 320 7.00 17.94 8.61
CA MET A 320 5.89 18.68 8.00
C MET A 320 5.78 18.34 6.50
N VAL A 321 4.57 18.05 6.04
CA VAL A 321 4.23 17.90 4.62
C VAL A 321 2.90 18.61 4.35
N ASN A 322 2.87 19.48 3.34
CA ASN A 322 1.69 20.25 2.95
C ASN A 322 1.03 21.00 4.13
N GLY A 323 1.84 21.59 5.01
CA GLY A 323 1.36 22.32 6.19
C GLY A 323 0.78 21.43 7.30
N LYS A 324 0.85 20.09 7.16
CA LYS A 324 0.40 19.13 8.18
C LYS A 324 1.60 18.42 8.82
N TRP A 325 1.51 18.26 10.13
CA TRP A 325 2.49 17.50 10.91
C TRP A 325 2.24 15.99 10.80
N LEU A 326 3.31 15.23 10.56
CA LEU A 326 3.30 13.77 10.60
C LEU A 326 3.82 13.32 11.95
N PHE A 327 2.94 12.72 12.75
CA PHE A 327 3.30 12.21 14.07
C PHE A 327 3.51 10.69 14.00
N PRO A 328 4.53 10.16 14.71
CA PRO A 328 4.67 8.72 14.86
C PRO A 328 3.52 8.17 15.73
N SER A 329 3.12 6.93 15.46
CA SER A 329 2.30 6.20 16.43
C SER A 329 3.21 5.71 17.56
N VAL A 330 2.90 6.13 18.79
CA VAL A 330 3.65 5.74 19.98
C VAL A 330 3.04 4.48 20.55
N LYS A 331 3.80 3.38 20.46
CA LYS A 331 3.46 2.09 21.05
C LYS A 331 4.43 1.71 22.17
N LEU A 332 3.93 0.87 23.07
CA LEU A 332 4.62 0.42 24.28
C LEU A 332 4.51 -1.08 24.44
N THR A 333 5.57 -1.69 24.95
CA THR A 333 5.54 -3.03 25.54
C THR A 333 6.05 -2.92 26.98
N PHE A 334 5.36 -3.56 27.93
CA PHE A 334 5.85 -3.70 29.30
C PHE A 334 6.55 -5.05 29.45
N THR A 335 7.70 -5.05 30.12
CA THR A 335 8.49 -6.22 30.47
C THR A 335 8.58 -6.27 31.99
N ASP A 336 8.17 -7.37 32.60
CA ASP A 336 8.32 -7.54 34.05
C ASP A 336 9.73 -8.07 34.39
N GLU A 337 10.24 -7.62 35.52
CA GLU A 337 11.57 -7.91 36.07
C GLU A 337 11.57 -9.11 37.04
N ASN A 338 10.41 -9.51 37.59
CA ASN A 338 10.30 -10.52 38.66
C ASN A 338 9.75 -11.88 38.19
N SER A 339 10.38 -12.48 37.19
CA SER A 339 10.10 -13.86 36.73
C SER A 339 8.71 -14.08 36.10
N THR A 340 8.06 -13.07 35.56
CA THR A 340 6.89 -13.25 34.69
C THR A 340 7.30 -13.68 33.30
N THR A 341 6.48 -14.54 32.68
CA THR A 341 6.69 -14.94 31.30
C THR A 341 6.31 -13.81 30.34
N ASN A 342 7.33 -13.13 29.82
CA ASN A 342 7.24 -11.98 28.90
C ASN A 342 6.95 -12.43 27.45
N ASN A 343 5.76 -13.00 27.21
CA ASN A 343 5.36 -13.59 25.91
C ASN A 343 4.13 -12.94 25.26
N GLY A 344 3.64 -11.83 25.82
CA GLY A 344 2.46 -11.10 25.36
C GLY A 344 1.11 -11.72 25.76
N ARG A 345 1.09 -12.77 26.59
CA ARG A 345 -0.15 -13.40 27.09
C ARG A 345 -0.37 -13.23 28.59
N ASN A 346 0.71 -13.14 29.36
CA ASN A 346 0.64 -12.96 30.80
C ASN A 346 0.30 -11.49 31.15
N ASP A 347 -0.60 -11.26 32.10
CA ASP A 347 -0.99 -9.94 32.62
C ASP A 347 -0.65 -9.73 34.10
N LEU A 348 0.03 -10.70 34.73
CA LEU A 348 0.49 -10.58 36.11
C LEU A 348 1.87 -9.92 36.14
N LEU A 349 1.96 -8.84 36.90
CA LEU A 349 3.21 -8.25 37.36
C LEU A 349 3.55 -8.88 38.70
N ARG A 350 4.57 -9.74 38.70
CA ARG A 350 4.93 -10.50 39.89
C ARG A 350 5.64 -9.60 40.89
N THR A 351 5.28 -9.81 42.16
CA THR A 351 5.86 -9.08 43.28
C THR A 351 7.22 -9.65 43.66
N GLN A 352 8.02 -8.90 44.41
CA GLN A 352 9.28 -9.40 44.97
C GLN A 352 9.00 -10.47 46.04
N THR A 353 9.82 -11.52 46.08
CA THR A 353 9.83 -12.52 47.16
C THR A 353 10.88 -12.20 48.21
N GLY A 354 10.67 -12.65 49.44
CA GLY A 354 11.68 -12.66 50.49
C GLY A 354 11.13 -12.27 51.85
N GLY A 355 12.01 -12.14 52.84
CA GLY A 355 11.63 -11.75 54.20
C GLY A 355 10.89 -10.41 54.22
N GLY A 356 9.69 -10.41 54.83
CA GLY A 356 8.85 -9.21 54.97
C GLY A 356 8.09 -8.80 53.70
N GLN A 357 8.17 -9.57 52.61
CA GLN A 357 7.31 -9.41 51.43
C GLN A 357 6.03 -10.25 51.60
N ALA A 358 4.92 -9.75 51.06
CA ALA A 358 3.67 -10.51 51.00
C ALA A 358 3.79 -11.68 50.01
N THR A 359 3.15 -12.81 50.31
CA THR A 359 3.03 -13.96 49.40
C THR A 359 1.59 -14.10 48.89
N GLY A 360 1.40 -14.88 47.82
CA GLY A 360 0.07 -15.11 47.22
C GLY A 360 -0.58 -13.90 46.55
N VAL A 361 0.17 -12.82 46.31
CA VAL A 361 -0.32 -11.59 45.70
C VAL A 361 0.60 -11.13 44.56
N SER A 362 -0.01 -10.77 43.44
CA SER A 362 0.64 -10.10 42.31
C SER A 362 -0.12 -8.82 41.97
N LEU A 363 0.40 -8.05 41.01
CA LEU A 363 -0.26 -6.84 40.51
C LEU A 363 -0.77 -7.06 39.09
N LYS A 364 -1.82 -6.35 38.69
CA LYS A 364 -2.19 -6.15 37.28
C LYS A 364 -2.27 -4.67 36.97
N ILE A 365 -1.89 -4.30 35.74
CA ILE A 365 -2.01 -2.93 35.25
C ILE A 365 -3.16 -2.87 34.25
N LYS A 366 -4.18 -2.07 34.57
CA LYS A 366 -5.34 -1.82 33.71
C LYS A 366 -5.10 -0.57 32.88
N ARG A 367 -5.41 -0.70 31.60
CA ARG A 367 -5.44 0.39 30.63
C ARG A 367 -6.73 1.16 30.73
N SER A 368 -6.73 2.40 30.25
CA SER A 368 -7.93 3.26 30.25
C SER A 368 -9.05 2.74 29.34
N ASN A 369 -8.74 1.86 28.39
CA ASN A 369 -9.72 1.15 27.57
C ASN A 369 -10.30 -0.11 28.24
N GLY A 370 -9.95 -0.37 29.51
CA GLY A 370 -10.42 -1.51 30.29
C GLY A 370 -9.60 -2.80 30.13
N ASN A 371 -8.70 -2.87 29.16
CA ASN A 371 -7.87 -4.06 28.94
C ASN A 371 -6.70 -4.15 29.95
N TRP A 372 -6.27 -5.36 30.25
CA TRP A 372 -5.05 -5.58 31.03
C TRP A 372 -3.81 -5.43 30.17
N VAL A 373 -2.77 -4.82 30.72
CA VAL A 373 -1.43 -4.84 30.13
C VAL A 373 -0.95 -6.28 30.09
N LYS A 374 -0.43 -6.69 28.93
CA LYS A 374 0.16 -8.01 28.71
C LYS A 374 1.66 -7.84 28.56
N TYR A 375 2.43 -8.58 29.35
CA TYR A 375 3.88 -8.43 29.43
C TYR A 375 4.57 -9.14 28.27
N GLY A 376 5.39 -8.38 27.54
CA GLY A 376 6.13 -8.80 26.35
C GLY A 376 7.64 -8.69 26.54
N LYS A 377 8.41 -9.07 25.52
CA LYS A 377 9.87 -8.91 25.55
C LYS A 377 10.25 -7.43 25.46
N ASP A 378 11.37 -7.06 26.05
CA ASP A 378 12.00 -5.76 25.81
C ASP A 378 12.51 -5.73 24.36
N SER A 379 11.68 -5.18 23.47
CA SER A 379 11.99 -5.10 22.06
C SER A 379 11.19 -3.96 21.41
N PRO A 380 11.85 -3.09 20.63
CA PRO A 380 11.19 -2.02 19.89
C PRO A 380 10.53 -2.52 18.59
N GLU A 381 10.62 -3.82 18.29
CA GLU A 381 10.08 -4.39 17.05
C GLU A 381 8.57 -4.22 16.95
N ILE A 382 8.10 -4.01 15.74
CA ILE A 382 6.68 -3.97 15.41
C ILE A 382 6.03 -5.34 15.70
N ASN A 383 4.81 -5.32 16.22
CA ASN A 383 4.05 -6.52 16.58
C ASN A 383 4.73 -7.39 17.65
N ASN A 384 5.66 -6.82 18.42
CA ASN A 384 6.18 -7.43 19.62
C ASN A 384 4.99 -7.88 20.51
N PRO A 385 4.89 -9.15 20.90
CA PRO A 385 3.75 -9.63 21.70
C PRO A 385 3.55 -8.79 22.97
N GLY A 386 2.31 -8.36 23.23
CA GLY A 386 2.00 -7.46 24.36
C GLY A 386 2.16 -5.97 24.04
N GLN A 387 2.61 -5.61 22.83
CA GLN A 387 2.70 -4.23 22.38
C GLN A 387 1.31 -3.61 22.17
N PHE A 388 1.15 -2.34 22.54
CA PHE A 388 -0.07 -1.58 22.29
C PHE A 388 0.20 -0.09 22.05
N ALA A 389 -0.71 0.58 21.33
CA ALA A 389 -0.68 2.04 21.20
C ALA A 389 -1.25 2.71 22.44
N LEU A 390 -0.59 3.78 22.90
CA LEU A 390 -1.13 4.67 23.95
C LEU A 390 -2.51 5.20 23.55
N GLN A 391 -3.42 5.34 24.53
CA GLN A 391 -4.81 5.76 24.28
C GLN A 391 -4.90 7.07 23.50
N LYS A 392 -4.20 8.12 23.94
CA LYS A 392 -4.09 9.37 23.19
C LYS A 392 -2.83 9.33 22.36
N GLN A 393 -2.99 9.53 21.07
CA GLN A 393 -1.90 9.67 20.13
C GLN A 393 -1.65 11.16 19.82
N PRO A 394 -0.40 11.55 19.53
CA PRO A 394 -0.06 12.91 19.17
C PRO A 394 -0.78 13.32 17.88
N SER A 395 -1.33 14.52 17.84
CA SER A 395 -2.04 15.03 16.65
C SER A 395 -1.82 16.54 16.46
N SER A 396 -2.14 17.03 15.26
CA SER A 396 -2.01 18.45 14.90
C SER A 396 -3.18 19.30 15.38
N ALA A 397 -4.32 18.70 15.72
CA ALA A 397 -5.53 19.39 16.13
C ALA A 397 -5.59 19.53 17.66
N GLY A 398 -5.69 20.77 18.16
CA GLY A 398 -6.02 21.03 19.58
C GLY A 398 -4.86 21.18 20.57
N GLY A 399 -3.62 21.33 20.11
CA GLY A 399 -2.51 21.84 20.94
C GLY A 399 -1.69 20.82 21.73
N GLU A 400 -2.12 19.57 21.84
CA GLU A 400 -1.35 18.54 22.55
C GLU A 400 -0.61 17.59 21.61
N GLN A 401 0.68 17.89 21.42
CA GLN A 401 1.63 17.09 20.63
C GLN A 401 2.25 15.95 21.48
N SER A 402 1.47 15.33 22.37
CA SER A 402 1.95 14.27 23.26
C SER A 402 1.12 13.00 23.09
N ALA A 403 1.77 11.84 23.24
CA ALA A 403 1.06 10.59 23.48
C ALA A 403 0.84 10.43 24.98
N GLU A 404 -0.33 9.97 25.43
CA GLU A 404 -0.59 9.75 26.85
C GLU A 404 -1.60 8.63 27.12
N GLU A 405 -1.43 8.00 28.28
CA GLU A 405 -2.42 7.09 28.86
C GLU A 405 -2.31 7.12 30.39
N ILE A 406 -3.46 6.97 31.06
CA ILE A 406 -3.53 6.77 32.50
C ILE A 406 -3.77 5.28 32.74
N PHE A 407 -2.96 4.71 33.63
CA PHE A 407 -3.01 3.32 34.03
C PHE A 407 -3.45 3.20 35.47
N GLU A 408 -4.15 2.12 35.77
CA GLU A 408 -4.57 1.77 37.12
C GLU A 408 -3.89 0.48 37.55
N VAL A 409 -3.39 0.41 38.78
CA VAL A 409 -2.71 -0.76 39.31
C VAL A 409 -3.62 -1.46 40.31
N TYR A 410 -3.83 -2.75 40.13
CA TYR A 410 -4.69 -3.59 40.98
C TYR A 410 -3.87 -4.67 41.66
N TYR A 411 -4.16 -4.91 42.94
CA TYR A 411 -3.77 -6.12 43.65
C TYR A 411 -4.65 -7.28 43.19
N VAL A 412 -4.05 -8.43 42.93
CA VAL A 412 -4.76 -9.67 42.56
C VAL A 412 -4.17 -10.87 43.30
N LYS A 413 -5.02 -11.86 43.59
CA LYS A 413 -4.58 -13.15 44.14
C LYS A 413 -3.73 -13.89 43.09
N ASP A 414 -2.58 -14.42 43.50
CA ASP A 414 -1.68 -15.21 42.66
C ASP A 414 -1.26 -16.48 43.40
N GLN A 415 -2.03 -17.54 43.23
CA GLN A 415 -1.79 -18.82 43.90
C GLN A 415 -0.48 -19.49 43.49
N ALA A 416 0.05 -19.17 42.30
CA ALA A 416 1.38 -19.64 41.89
C ALA A 416 2.51 -19.04 42.73
N ARG A 417 2.19 -18.06 43.59
CA ARG A 417 3.09 -17.40 44.55
C ARG A 417 2.81 -17.79 46.00
N GLY A 418 2.07 -18.88 46.22
CA GLY A 418 1.73 -19.43 47.52
C GLY A 418 0.47 -18.83 48.13
N ASP A 419 0.26 -19.11 49.42
CA ASP A 419 -0.89 -18.60 50.16
C ASP A 419 -0.76 -17.10 50.43
N LEU A 420 -1.90 -16.43 50.55
CA LEU A 420 -1.96 -15.00 50.81
C LEU A 420 -1.48 -14.67 52.23
N THR A 421 -0.39 -13.91 52.33
CA THR A 421 0.16 -13.43 53.61
C THR A 421 0.37 -11.93 53.62
N GLU A 422 0.34 -11.34 54.80
CA GLU A 422 0.61 -9.93 55.02
C GLU A 422 2.09 -9.61 54.79
N GLY A 423 2.37 -8.45 54.18
CA GLY A 423 3.73 -8.00 53.98
C GLY A 423 3.82 -6.81 53.03
N LYS A 424 5.06 -6.43 52.69
CA LYS A 424 5.32 -5.41 51.67
C LYS A 424 4.99 -5.94 50.28
N VAL A 425 4.46 -5.07 49.43
CA VAL A 425 4.20 -5.38 48.03
C VAL A 425 5.02 -4.43 47.17
N THR A 426 6.06 -4.97 46.54
CA THR A 426 6.94 -4.25 45.62
C THR A 426 6.99 -5.02 44.30
N ALA A 427 6.90 -4.32 43.19
CA ALA A 427 7.13 -4.88 41.86
C ALA A 427 7.75 -3.80 40.95
N ALA A 428 8.38 -4.22 39.87
CA ALA A 428 9.00 -3.35 38.89
C ALA A 428 8.73 -3.88 37.48
N ALA A 429 8.46 -2.97 36.56
CA ALA A 429 8.32 -3.29 35.14
C ALA A 429 9.02 -2.21 34.33
N THR A 430 9.76 -2.65 33.32
CA THR A 430 10.36 -1.78 32.32
C THR A 430 9.41 -1.61 31.16
N PHE A 431 9.24 -0.39 30.65
CA PHE A 431 8.48 -0.17 29.43
C PHE A 431 9.41 0.19 28.28
N THR A 432 9.17 -0.41 27.12
CA THR A 432 9.94 -0.20 25.89
C THR A 432 9.07 0.56 24.92
N MET A 433 9.56 1.71 24.45
CA MET A 433 8.89 2.51 23.43
C MET A 433 9.30 2.08 22.02
N SER A 434 8.31 1.98 21.14
CA SER A 434 8.49 1.77 19.71
C SER A 434 7.70 2.82 18.92
N TYR A 435 8.31 3.36 17.86
CA TYR A 435 7.67 4.30 16.95
C TYR A 435 7.23 3.57 15.68
N GLN A 436 5.97 3.75 15.29
CA GLN A 436 5.44 3.25 14.02
C GLN A 436 5.06 4.37 13.07
#